data_AF-A0A067TWS7-F1
#
_entry.id   AF-A0A067TWS7-F1
#
_cell.length_a   1.000
_cell.length_b   1.000
_cell.length_c   1.000
_cell.angle_alpha   90.00
_cell.angle_beta   90.00
_cell.angle_gamma   90.00
#
_symmetry.space_group_name_H-M   'P 1'
#
loop_
_entity.id
_entity.type
_entity.pdbx_description
1 polymer ?
#
loop_
_entity_poly.entity_id
_entity_poly.type
_entity_poly.pdbx_seq_one_letter_code
_entity_poly.pdbx_strand_id
1 'polypeptide(L)'
;MYNDELRNKALQLLIVQIKQGQVQALIAALSRWHLIEVELLLPEIVDRIIPIRRQPWGRDRLPRVIQEHVLPDLTIVSRAPDSSAPLKKTIREASAKDKAFCTAYKQSFGPLLSFLSRVAEIHTGTCKAVLQAGYLDILLAAQKKASGIENIADLFKVVLSQPRLLTPIIREKVLNLIVNEVLQNRIEHIVVALAKWSVDDVQVLMMELEGNTTFNRALSKYSGTPSPFEQNVTFLFRIAEIGKPYLHAILNAGFLNILQIAQEQQFPLEDNKFFTVVFEVLKANSDLKTYRSKALDLLVESILRRKTTHILSTLAKWEIQDLEDIIVAIFRRAGPVGFGAEGPFGPKRNAFHSRDGIYYFDQEKIVSVMTFAGKIARLSEEAFQAVIRAGILDALLVIQSHDLSVHGLDENFNIILEVLRPGSYANKVRKQALDLLVFQVCRGEARYMLKIMSKWSISELNRVIWEISSQFPHMSNHRALEDLFTRPQETQTL
;
A
#
# COMPACT_ATOMS: atom_id res chain seq x y z
N MET A 1 49.15 32.11 -18.52
CA MET A 1 48.93 30.65 -18.63
C MET A 1 50.06 29.97 -17.86
N TYR A 2 49.75 29.08 -16.92
CA TYR A 2 50.78 28.24 -16.30
C TYR A 2 51.27 27.17 -17.28
N ASN A 3 52.54 26.76 -17.17
CA ASN A 3 53.09 25.63 -17.92
C ASN A 3 52.24 24.38 -17.65
N ASP A 4 51.75 23.71 -18.70
CA ASP A 4 50.93 22.50 -18.59
C ASP A 4 51.66 21.38 -17.82
N GLU A 5 52.99 21.32 -17.88
CA GLU A 5 53.79 20.39 -17.08
C GLU A 5 53.62 20.65 -15.57
N LEU A 6 53.61 21.93 -15.16
CA LEU A 6 53.43 22.33 -13.77
C LEU A 6 51.98 22.10 -13.30
N ARG A 7 50.99 22.34 -14.18
CA ARG A 7 49.59 21.94 -13.94
C ARG A 7 49.47 20.43 -13.74
N ASN A 8 50.09 19.62 -14.59
CA ASN A 8 50.07 18.16 -14.47
C ASN A 8 50.73 17.69 -13.17
N LYS A 9 51.86 18.26 -12.76
CA LYS A 9 52.54 17.96 -11.48
C LYS A 9 51.67 18.34 -10.28
N ALA A 10 51.05 19.53 -10.29
CA ALA A 10 50.13 19.96 -9.24
C ALA A 10 48.92 19.01 -9.14
N LEU A 11 48.31 18.65 -10.27
CA LEU A 11 47.18 17.71 -10.31
C LEU A 11 47.56 16.32 -9.78
N GLN A 12 48.76 15.82 -10.08
CA GLN A 12 49.27 14.56 -9.52
C GLN A 12 49.39 14.63 -7.99
N LEU A 13 49.89 15.73 -7.42
CA LEU A 13 49.96 15.92 -5.97
C LEU A 13 48.56 15.93 -5.33
N LEU A 14 47.58 16.62 -5.93
CA LEU A 14 46.18 16.60 -5.48
C LEU A 14 45.61 15.18 -5.49
N ILE A 15 45.86 14.41 -6.55
CA ILE A 15 45.42 13.02 -6.68
C ILE A 15 46.03 12.13 -5.58
N VAL A 16 47.32 12.31 -5.26
CA VAL A 16 47.98 11.59 -4.17
C VAL A 16 47.35 11.93 -2.81
N GLN A 17 47.13 13.21 -2.52
CA GLN A 17 46.47 13.64 -1.28
C GLN A 17 45.05 13.07 -1.15
N ILE A 18 44.25 13.09 -2.22
CA ILE A 18 42.91 12.50 -2.25
C ILE A 18 42.98 10.99 -1.97
N LYS A 19 43.86 10.25 -2.65
CA LYS A 19 44.04 8.81 -2.43
C LYS A 19 44.49 8.46 -1.02
N GLN A 20 45.26 9.33 -0.37
CA GLN A 20 45.71 9.20 1.02
C GLN A 20 44.71 9.73 2.05
N GLY A 21 43.55 10.26 1.63
CA GLY A 21 42.56 10.87 2.53
C GLY A 21 42.98 12.21 3.14
N GLN A 22 44.11 12.78 2.74
CA GLN A 22 44.70 14.02 3.26
C GLN A 22 44.02 15.27 2.67
N VAL A 23 42.68 15.29 2.65
CA VAL A 23 41.89 16.28 1.91
C VAL A 23 41.58 17.55 2.68
N GLN A 24 41.85 17.62 3.99
CA GLN A 24 41.46 18.77 4.85
C GLN A 24 41.94 20.12 4.30
N ALA A 25 43.24 20.23 3.99
CA ALA A 25 43.82 21.45 3.43
C ALA A 25 43.27 21.77 2.03
N LEU A 26 42.98 20.73 1.23
CA LEU A 26 42.41 20.89 -0.10
C LEU A 26 40.96 21.41 -0.05
N ILE A 27 40.11 20.87 0.84
CA ILE A 27 38.75 21.39 1.07
C ILE A 27 38.79 22.85 1.52
N ALA A 28 39.69 23.20 2.46
CA ALA A 28 39.86 24.56 2.96
C ALA A 28 40.45 25.55 1.93
N ALA A 29 41.14 25.04 0.90
CA ALA A 29 41.57 25.83 -0.24
C ALA A 29 40.41 26.01 -1.26
N LEU A 30 39.73 24.92 -1.63
CA LEU A 30 38.63 24.93 -2.61
C LEU A 30 37.44 25.78 -2.16
N SER A 31 37.19 25.92 -0.85
CA SER A 31 36.16 26.83 -0.33
C SER A 31 36.46 28.32 -0.55
N ARG A 32 37.67 28.66 -1.00
CA ARG A 32 38.10 30.03 -1.35
C ARG A 32 38.26 30.24 -2.86
N TRP A 33 38.12 29.17 -3.67
CA TRP A 33 38.25 29.24 -5.13
C TRP A 33 36.97 29.77 -5.77
N HIS A 34 37.08 30.33 -6.97
CA HIS A 34 35.90 30.72 -7.72
C HIS A 34 35.17 29.47 -8.23
N LEU A 35 33.83 29.48 -8.23
CA LEU A 35 33.04 28.30 -8.59
C LEU A 35 33.39 27.72 -9.96
N ILE A 36 33.68 28.57 -10.94
CA ILE A 36 34.09 28.15 -12.30
C ILE A 36 35.40 27.34 -12.27
N GLU A 37 36.34 27.66 -11.39
CA GLU A 37 37.60 26.93 -11.25
C GLU A 37 37.35 25.53 -10.66
N VAL A 38 36.42 25.43 -9.71
CA VAL A 38 35.97 24.16 -9.12
C VAL A 38 35.19 23.32 -10.14
N GLU A 39 34.28 23.93 -10.92
CA GLU A 39 33.54 23.29 -12.02
C GLU A 39 34.47 22.74 -13.12
N LEU A 40 35.64 23.37 -13.36
CA LEU A 40 36.64 22.86 -14.30
C LEU A 40 37.57 21.79 -13.69
N LEU A 41 38.00 21.97 -12.44
CA LEU A 41 39.00 21.12 -11.79
C LEU A 41 38.44 19.75 -11.39
N LEU A 42 37.24 19.69 -10.82
CA LEU A 42 36.66 18.42 -10.33
C LEU A 42 36.49 17.37 -11.44
N PRO A 43 35.95 17.70 -12.63
CA PRO A 43 36.05 16.90 -13.85
C PRO A 43 37.41 16.26 -14.13
N GLU A 44 38.50 17.04 -14.04
CA GLU A 44 39.83 16.56 -14.37
C GLU A 44 40.39 15.64 -13.28
N ILE A 45 40.17 15.97 -12.01
CA ILE A 45 40.52 15.12 -10.87
C ILE A 45 39.80 13.77 -10.97
N VAL A 46 38.48 13.77 -11.20
CA VAL A 46 37.69 12.55 -11.35
C VAL A 46 38.25 11.69 -12.48
N ASP A 47 38.38 12.24 -13.68
CA ASP A 47 38.82 11.47 -14.86
C ASP A 47 40.21 10.82 -14.69
N ARG A 48 41.11 11.45 -13.92
CA ARG A 48 42.46 10.93 -13.66
C ARG A 48 42.48 9.84 -12.60
N ILE A 49 41.52 9.83 -11.67
CA ILE A 49 41.42 8.82 -10.62
C ILE A 49 40.55 7.65 -11.08
N ILE A 50 39.37 7.94 -11.64
CA ILE A 50 38.40 6.98 -12.18
C ILE A 50 37.83 7.55 -13.48
N PRO A 51 38.22 7.05 -14.68
CA PRO A 51 37.85 7.62 -15.98
C PRO A 51 36.40 7.31 -16.41
N ILE A 52 35.44 7.32 -15.47
CA ILE A 52 34.05 6.90 -15.66
C ILE A 52 33.25 7.78 -16.62
N ARG A 53 33.66 9.04 -16.83
CA ARG A 53 33.03 9.94 -17.80
C ARG A 53 33.61 9.80 -19.21
N ARG A 54 34.81 9.20 -19.33
CA ARG A 54 35.51 8.94 -20.60
C ARG A 54 35.24 7.56 -21.17
N GLN A 55 34.61 6.68 -20.40
CA GLN A 55 34.24 5.34 -20.80
C GLN A 55 32.78 5.10 -20.43
N PRO A 56 31.90 4.68 -21.36
CA PRO A 56 30.54 4.29 -20.99
C PRO A 56 30.61 3.18 -19.95
N TRP A 57 29.73 3.20 -18.95
CA TRP A 57 29.72 2.26 -17.82
C TRP A 57 28.28 1.80 -17.54
N GLY A 58 28.09 0.62 -16.93
CA GLY A 58 26.74 0.15 -16.59
C GLY A 58 25.82 0.05 -17.81
N ARG A 59 24.55 0.44 -17.63
CA ARG A 59 23.53 0.52 -18.70
C ARG A 59 24.02 1.27 -19.94
N ASP A 60 24.80 2.33 -19.80
CA ASP A 60 25.27 3.17 -20.92
C ASP A 60 26.27 2.44 -21.84
N ARG A 61 26.83 1.29 -21.42
CA ARG A 61 27.62 0.40 -22.31
C ARG A 61 26.76 -0.36 -23.32
N LEU A 62 25.45 -0.47 -23.10
CA LEU A 62 24.56 -1.29 -23.91
C LEU A 62 23.96 -0.50 -25.08
N PRO A 63 23.58 -1.17 -26.19
CA PRO A 63 22.73 -0.56 -27.22
C PRO A 63 21.42 -0.07 -26.62
N ARG A 64 20.90 1.08 -27.07
CA ARG A 64 19.66 1.71 -26.56
C ARG A 64 18.49 0.73 -26.42
N VAL A 65 18.29 -0.15 -27.40
CA VAL A 65 17.25 -1.20 -27.40
C VAL A 65 17.34 -2.14 -26.19
N ILE A 66 18.54 -2.39 -25.66
CA ILE A 66 18.75 -3.22 -24.45
C ILE A 66 18.70 -2.37 -23.17
N GLN A 67 19.07 -1.09 -23.24
CA GLN A 67 19.09 -0.19 -22.07
C GLN A 67 17.73 -0.15 -21.36
N GLU A 68 16.62 -0.14 -22.09
CA GLU A 68 15.28 -0.14 -21.49
C GLU A 68 14.94 -1.40 -20.68
N HIS A 69 15.66 -2.51 -20.85
CA HIS A 69 15.39 -3.78 -20.16
C HIS A 69 16.27 -4.03 -18.94
N VAL A 70 17.22 -3.13 -18.62
CA VAL A 70 18.14 -3.24 -17.48
C VAL A 70 18.19 -1.97 -16.62
N LEU A 71 18.45 -2.15 -15.33
CA LEU A 71 18.86 -1.09 -14.41
C LEU A 71 20.30 -0.60 -14.75
N PRO A 72 20.74 0.57 -14.25
CA PRO A 72 22.12 1.06 -14.42
C PRO A 72 23.21 0.09 -13.98
N ASP A 73 22.93 -0.74 -12.98
CA ASP A 73 23.80 -1.80 -12.49
C ASP A 73 23.85 -3.04 -13.40
N LEU A 74 23.16 -3.04 -14.55
CA LEU A 74 22.96 -4.17 -15.47
C LEU A 74 22.02 -5.28 -14.95
N THR A 75 21.28 -5.06 -13.85
CA THR A 75 20.26 -6.00 -13.39
C THR A 75 19.10 -6.04 -14.38
N ILE A 76 18.76 -7.24 -14.88
CA ILE A 76 17.67 -7.46 -15.84
C ILE A 76 16.33 -7.31 -15.14
N VAL A 77 15.49 -6.40 -15.64
CA VAL A 77 14.22 -6.00 -15.02
C VAL A 77 12.99 -6.56 -15.75
N SER A 78 13.14 -6.95 -17.02
CA SER A 78 12.09 -7.64 -17.78
C SER A 78 12.69 -8.81 -18.56
N ARG A 79 11.90 -9.86 -18.81
CA ARG A 79 12.25 -10.82 -19.87
C ARG A 79 12.16 -10.05 -21.18
N ALA A 80 13.31 -9.82 -21.83
CA ALA A 80 13.30 -9.43 -23.24
C ALA A 80 12.55 -10.50 -24.05
N PRO A 81 11.81 -10.14 -25.11
CA PRO A 81 11.11 -11.10 -25.97
C PRO A 81 12.08 -12.19 -26.47
N ASP A 82 11.57 -13.39 -26.71
CA ASP A 82 12.29 -14.68 -26.58
C ASP A 82 13.45 -14.99 -27.57
N SER A 83 14.15 -14.00 -28.12
CA SER A 83 15.45 -14.16 -28.80
C SER A 83 16.63 -14.19 -27.81
N SER A 84 16.51 -14.96 -26.72
CA SER A 84 17.18 -14.63 -25.44
C SER A 84 18.68 -14.96 -25.28
N ALA A 85 19.39 -15.43 -26.31
CA ALA A 85 20.82 -15.77 -26.21
C ALA A 85 21.79 -14.58 -26.44
N PRO A 86 21.68 -13.78 -27.51
CA PRO A 86 22.61 -12.67 -27.76
C PRO A 86 22.51 -11.58 -26.68
N LEU A 87 21.31 -11.23 -26.24
CA LEU A 87 21.08 -10.20 -25.21
C LEU A 87 21.71 -10.57 -23.87
N LYS A 88 21.56 -11.84 -23.42
CA LYS A 88 22.23 -12.36 -22.23
C LYS A 88 23.75 -12.34 -22.39
N LYS A 89 24.29 -12.60 -23.59
CA LYS A 89 25.73 -12.49 -23.88
C LYS A 89 26.22 -11.04 -23.77
N THR A 90 25.56 -10.08 -24.41
CA THR A 90 25.93 -8.65 -24.33
C THR A 90 25.90 -8.12 -22.90
N ILE A 91 24.88 -8.47 -22.12
CA ILE A 91 24.79 -8.08 -20.69
C ILE A 91 25.90 -8.74 -19.86
N ARG A 92 26.22 -10.02 -20.10
CA ARG A 92 27.35 -10.70 -19.43
C ARG A 92 28.70 -10.06 -19.77
N GLU A 93 28.93 -9.68 -21.03
CA GLU A 93 30.15 -8.99 -21.47
C GLU A 93 30.27 -7.58 -20.87
N ALA A 94 29.18 -6.81 -20.86
CA ALA A 94 29.14 -5.51 -20.19
C ALA A 94 29.39 -5.65 -18.68
N SER A 95 28.78 -6.64 -18.04
CA SER A 95 28.97 -6.94 -16.61
C SER A 95 30.39 -7.41 -16.28
N ALA A 96 31.03 -8.18 -17.16
CA ALA A 96 32.44 -8.56 -17.04
C ALA A 96 33.38 -7.34 -17.16
N LYS A 97 33.10 -6.42 -18.10
CA LYS A 97 33.85 -5.17 -18.27
C LYS A 97 33.68 -4.23 -17.06
N ASP A 98 32.46 -4.06 -16.57
CA ASP A 98 32.18 -3.35 -15.31
C ASP A 98 32.88 -4.02 -14.12
N LYS A 99 32.88 -5.36 -14.05
CA LYS A 99 33.58 -6.10 -13.00
C LYS A 99 35.08 -5.84 -13.07
N ALA A 100 35.70 -5.82 -14.25
CA ALA A 100 37.12 -5.49 -14.42
C ALA A 100 37.40 -4.03 -13.99
N PHE A 101 36.61 -3.07 -14.49
CA PHE A 101 36.71 -1.65 -14.15
C PHE A 101 36.61 -1.41 -12.63
N CYS A 102 35.56 -1.90 -11.99
CA CYS A 102 35.36 -1.72 -10.55
C CYS A 102 36.41 -2.47 -9.72
N THR A 103 37.09 -3.48 -10.26
CA THR A 103 38.23 -4.12 -9.59
C THR A 103 39.48 -3.24 -9.71
N ALA A 104 39.79 -2.73 -10.91
CA ALA A 104 40.95 -1.87 -11.15
C ALA A 104 40.92 -0.59 -10.31
N TYR A 105 39.74 0.01 -10.12
CA TYR A 105 39.58 1.26 -9.36
C TYR A 105 39.08 1.09 -7.92
N LYS A 106 38.92 -0.16 -7.41
CA LYS A 106 38.26 -0.46 -6.11
C LYS A 106 38.76 0.44 -4.97
N GLN A 107 40.08 0.54 -4.81
CA GLN A 107 40.73 1.30 -3.72
C GLN A 107 40.56 2.82 -3.84
N SER A 108 40.20 3.33 -5.02
CA SER A 108 40.05 4.78 -5.26
C SER A 108 38.63 5.30 -5.04
N PHE A 109 37.59 4.44 -5.05
CA PHE A 109 36.20 4.88 -4.87
C PHE A 109 35.96 5.55 -3.51
N GLY A 110 36.36 4.92 -2.41
CA GLY A 110 36.15 5.44 -1.05
C GLY A 110 36.77 6.83 -0.82
N PRO A 111 38.08 7.01 -1.04
CA PRO A 111 38.73 8.31 -0.86
C PRO A 111 38.20 9.39 -1.81
N LEU A 112 37.90 9.05 -3.07
CA LEU A 112 37.33 10.00 -4.03
C LEU A 112 35.90 10.42 -3.67
N LEU A 113 35.03 9.49 -3.29
CA LEU A 113 33.67 9.81 -2.87
C LEU A 113 33.65 10.63 -1.58
N SER A 114 34.49 10.28 -0.60
CA SER A 114 34.67 11.08 0.63
C SER A 114 35.13 12.51 0.32
N PHE A 115 36.14 12.67 -0.56
CA PHE A 115 36.57 13.97 -1.04
C PHE A 115 35.43 14.77 -1.68
N LEU A 116 34.74 14.18 -2.66
CA LEU A 116 33.66 14.84 -3.40
C LEU A 116 32.46 15.20 -2.52
N SER A 117 32.08 14.34 -1.57
CA SER A 117 31.05 14.61 -0.55
C SER A 117 31.37 15.90 0.22
N ARG A 118 32.60 16.00 0.72
CA ARG A 118 33.08 17.16 1.48
C ARG A 118 33.24 18.43 0.66
N VAL A 119 33.49 18.32 -0.65
CA VAL A 119 33.43 19.48 -1.56
C VAL A 119 31.98 19.93 -1.78
N ALA A 120 31.05 18.99 -1.94
CA ALA A 120 29.64 19.28 -2.13
C ALA A 120 28.96 19.89 -0.88
N GLU A 121 29.48 19.62 0.32
CA GLU A 121 29.05 20.23 1.58
C GLU A 121 29.40 21.72 1.72
N ILE A 122 30.33 22.27 0.92
CA ILE A 122 30.79 23.68 1.06
C ILE A 122 29.64 24.66 0.77
N HIS A 123 28.99 24.55 -0.40
CA HIS A 123 27.79 25.31 -0.75
C HIS A 123 27.06 24.70 -1.96
N THR A 124 25.80 25.09 -2.21
CA THR A 124 24.97 24.57 -3.33
C THR A 124 25.68 24.61 -4.69
N GLY A 125 26.48 25.65 -4.98
CA GLY A 125 27.33 25.72 -6.17
C GLY A 125 28.37 24.59 -6.29
N THR A 126 29.14 24.27 -5.25
CA THR A 126 30.10 23.16 -5.30
C THR A 126 29.39 21.81 -5.34
N CYS A 127 28.22 21.67 -4.72
CA CYS A 127 27.38 20.47 -4.87
C CYS A 127 27.01 20.24 -6.34
N LYS A 128 26.54 21.28 -7.06
CA LYS A 128 26.28 21.22 -8.50
C LYS A 128 27.53 20.82 -9.29
N ALA A 129 28.69 21.40 -8.99
CA ALA A 129 29.96 21.07 -9.64
C ALA A 129 30.36 19.60 -9.42
N VAL A 130 30.18 19.07 -8.21
CA VAL A 130 30.42 17.67 -7.86
C VAL A 130 29.48 16.72 -8.61
N LEU A 131 28.19 17.06 -8.72
CA LEU A 131 27.23 16.29 -9.51
C LEU A 131 27.61 16.25 -11.00
N GLN A 132 28.03 17.39 -11.58
CA GLN A 132 28.54 17.49 -12.95
C GLN A 132 29.88 16.76 -13.16
N ALA A 133 30.70 16.63 -12.11
CA ALA A 133 31.92 15.84 -12.12
C ALA A 133 31.67 14.32 -12.11
N GLY A 134 30.42 13.85 -12.12
CA GLY A 134 30.08 12.42 -12.21
C GLY A 134 29.98 11.71 -10.86
N TYR A 135 29.76 12.44 -9.76
CA TYR A 135 29.65 11.86 -8.42
C TYR A 135 28.65 10.71 -8.32
N LEU A 136 27.47 10.86 -8.94
CA LEU A 136 26.42 9.83 -8.91
C LEU A 136 26.81 8.56 -9.66
N ASP A 137 27.56 8.69 -10.75
CA ASP A 137 28.10 7.56 -11.51
C ASP A 137 29.10 6.76 -10.68
N ILE A 138 29.99 7.46 -9.97
CA ILE A 138 30.97 6.85 -9.06
C ILE A 138 30.25 6.15 -7.90
N LEU A 139 29.20 6.77 -7.35
CA LEU A 139 28.43 6.22 -6.22
C LEU A 139 27.62 4.97 -6.63
N LEU A 140 26.93 5.00 -7.78
CA LEU A 140 26.24 3.84 -8.34
C LEU A 140 27.22 2.68 -8.63
N ALA A 141 28.37 2.98 -9.23
CA ALA A 141 29.41 1.98 -9.51
C ALA A 141 29.99 1.36 -8.22
N ALA A 142 30.05 2.13 -7.12
CA ALA A 142 30.51 1.66 -5.82
C ALA A 142 29.48 0.77 -5.09
N GLN A 143 28.18 1.13 -5.12
CA GLN A 143 27.09 0.34 -4.53
C GLN A 143 27.06 -1.09 -5.08
N LYS A 144 27.22 -1.25 -6.40
CA LYS A 144 27.14 -2.53 -7.14
C LYS A 144 28.05 -3.66 -6.65
N LYS A 145 29.06 -3.36 -5.82
CA LYS A 145 30.09 -4.34 -5.40
C LYS A 145 30.32 -4.48 -3.90
N ALA A 146 29.44 -3.93 -3.04
CA ALA A 146 29.62 -3.94 -1.58
C ALA A 146 31.06 -3.56 -1.19
N SER A 147 31.54 -2.44 -1.75
CA SER A 147 32.96 -2.18 -2.00
C SER A 147 33.82 -1.86 -0.75
N GLY A 148 33.31 -2.10 0.46
CA GLY A 148 33.95 -1.74 1.72
C GLY A 148 33.91 -0.24 2.00
N ILE A 149 33.01 0.50 1.34
CA ILE A 149 32.77 1.90 1.65
C ILE A 149 31.82 1.92 2.84
N GLU A 150 32.39 2.10 4.03
CA GLU A 150 31.70 1.99 5.33
C GLU A 150 30.63 3.08 5.55
N ASN A 151 30.42 3.99 4.59
CA ASN A 151 29.51 5.11 4.77
C ASN A 151 28.77 5.60 3.52
N ILE A 152 28.24 4.67 2.70
CA ILE A 152 27.40 5.00 1.52
C ILE A 152 26.19 5.88 1.92
N ALA A 153 25.63 5.66 3.10
CA ALA A 153 24.51 6.44 3.62
C ALA A 153 24.83 7.95 3.76
N ASP A 154 25.98 8.32 4.34
CA ASP A 154 26.39 9.72 4.47
C ASP A 154 26.72 10.36 3.12
N LEU A 155 27.37 9.60 2.23
CA LEU A 155 27.62 10.02 0.84
C LEU A 155 26.31 10.34 0.09
N PHE A 156 25.24 9.60 0.38
CA PHE A 156 23.94 9.80 -0.26
C PHE A 156 23.15 10.97 0.35
N LYS A 157 23.28 11.21 1.66
CA LYS A 157 22.68 12.38 2.34
C LYS A 157 23.07 13.71 1.69
N VAL A 158 24.30 13.85 1.20
CA VAL A 158 24.75 15.11 0.58
C VAL A 158 23.95 15.43 -0.69
N VAL A 159 23.70 14.44 -1.55
CA VAL A 159 22.87 14.62 -2.75
C VAL A 159 21.43 14.93 -2.38
N LEU A 160 20.87 14.17 -1.44
CA LEU A 160 19.51 14.39 -0.97
C LEU A 160 19.38 15.72 -0.19
N SER A 161 20.45 16.35 0.29
CA SER A 161 20.35 17.66 0.96
C SER A 161 19.99 18.82 0.02
N GLN A 162 20.04 18.63 -1.30
CA GLN A 162 19.85 19.69 -2.30
C GLN A 162 18.80 19.29 -3.37
N PRO A 163 17.50 19.10 -3.03
CA PRO A 163 16.48 18.67 -3.99
C PRO A 163 16.37 19.58 -5.22
N ARG A 164 16.62 20.89 -5.06
CA ARG A 164 16.64 21.88 -6.15
C ARG A 164 17.69 21.64 -7.25
N LEU A 165 18.71 20.82 -6.99
CA LEU A 165 19.73 20.45 -7.97
C LEU A 165 19.35 19.22 -8.82
N LEU A 166 18.23 18.58 -8.54
CA LEU A 166 17.75 17.39 -9.24
C LEU A 166 17.09 17.75 -10.58
N THR A 167 17.91 18.14 -11.56
CA THR A 167 17.51 18.17 -12.98
C THR A 167 17.10 16.75 -13.45
N PRO A 168 16.29 16.56 -14.50
CA PRO A 168 15.80 15.23 -14.89
C PRO A 168 16.89 14.16 -15.03
N ILE A 169 18.06 14.50 -15.59
CA ILE A 169 19.20 13.59 -15.76
C ILE A 169 19.83 13.21 -14.41
N ILE A 170 19.95 14.17 -13.49
CA ILE A 170 20.48 13.93 -12.13
C ILE A 170 19.45 13.11 -11.32
N ARG A 171 18.17 13.43 -11.48
CA ARG A 171 17.02 12.81 -10.81
C ARG A 171 16.87 11.33 -11.17
N GLU A 172 17.03 10.95 -12.45
CA GLU A 172 17.07 9.54 -12.85
C GLU A 172 18.20 8.78 -12.10
N LYS A 173 19.40 9.35 -12.00
CA LYS A 173 20.51 8.72 -11.26
C LYS A 173 20.23 8.63 -9.76
N VAL A 174 19.59 9.64 -9.17
CA VAL A 174 19.17 9.62 -7.76
C VAL A 174 18.07 8.59 -7.50
N LEU A 175 17.07 8.49 -8.37
CA LEU A 175 16.04 7.44 -8.30
C LEU A 175 16.70 6.05 -8.32
N ASN A 176 17.62 5.80 -9.24
CA ASN A 176 18.35 4.53 -9.29
C ASN A 176 19.20 4.26 -8.03
N LEU A 177 19.79 5.29 -7.42
CA LEU A 177 20.47 5.17 -6.12
C LEU A 177 19.48 4.80 -5.00
N ILE A 178 18.30 5.45 -4.93
CA ILE A 178 17.23 5.11 -3.98
C ILE A 178 16.83 3.64 -4.15
N VAL A 179 16.55 3.21 -5.38
CA VAL A 179 16.17 1.82 -5.68
C VAL A 179 17.24 0.84 -5.20
N ASN A 180 18.52 1.10 -5.48
CA ASN A 180 19.60 0.24 -5.02
C ASN A 180 19.71 0.16 -3.48
N GLU A 181 19.48 1.25 -2.77
CA GLU A 181 19.49 1.28 -1.30
C GLU A 181 18.27 0.56 -0.70
N VAL A 182 17.07 0.74 -1.29
CA VAL A 182 15.85 0.02 -0.91
C VAL A 182 16.01 -1.49 -1.14
N LEU A 183 16.54 -1.90 -2.31
CA LEU A 183 16.86 -3.30 -2.63
C LEU A 183 17.90 -3.92 -1.67
N GLN A 184 18.74 -3.10 -1.03
CA GLN A 184 19.71 -3.51 -0.01
C GLN A 184 19.17 -3.38 1.42
N ASN A 185 17.87 -3.11 1.59
CA ASN A 185 17.19 -2.85 2.87
C ASN A 185 17.80 -1.71 3.70
N ARG A 186 18.49 -0.75 3.06
CA ARG A 186 19.11 0.42 3.72
C ARG A 186 18.17 1.62 3.72
N ILE A 187 16.88 1.39 3.99
CA ILE A 187 15.79 2.36 3.81
C ILE A 187 15.92 3.60 4.72
N GLU A 188 16.33 3.41 5.98
CA GLU A 188 16.23 4.42 7.05
C GLU A 188 16.87 5.78 6.70
N HIS A 189 18.10 5.77 6.19
CA HIS A 189 18.82 7.01 5.90
C HIS A 189 18.22 7.80 4.72
N ILE A 190 17.52 7.12 3.80
CA ILE A 190 16.79 7.77 2.71
C ILE A 190 15.56 8.48 3.27
N VAL A 191 14.80 7.79 4.13
CA VAL A 191 13.59 8.32 4.78
C VAL A 191 13.94 9.55 5.63
N VAL A 192 14.99 9.47 6.44
CA VAL A 192 15.51 10.60 7.24
C VAL A 192 15.98 11.80 6.38
N ALA A 193 16.43 11.56 5.15
CA ALA A 193 16.80 12.62 4.22
C ALA A 193 15.58 13.24 3.52
N LEU A 194 14.65 12.40 3.04
CA LEU A 194 13.39 12.84 2.41
C LEU A 194 12.45 13.55 3.39
N ALA A 195 12.48 13.23 4.68
CA ALA A 195 11.76 13.95 5.73
C ALA A 195 12.18 15.43 5.90
N LYS A 196 13.28 15.86 5.25
CA LYS A 196 13.77 17.24 5.24
C LYS A 196 13.39 18.00 3.96
N TRP A 197 12.75 17.35 2.99
CA TRP A 197 12.37 17.94 1.73
C TRP A 197 11.06 18.74 1.87
N SER A 198 10.72 19.53 0.84
CA SER A 198 9.34 19.98 0.71
C SER A 198 8.46 18.81 0.30
N VAL A 199 7.17 18.87 0.66
CA VAL A 199 6.18 17.85 0.28
C VAL A 199 6.06 17.77 -1.26
N ASP A 200 6.16 18.92 -1.94
CA ASP A 200 6.14 19.01 -3.40
C ASP A 200 7.34 18.30 -4.04
N ASP A 201 8.56 18.49 -3.52
CA ASP A 201 9.76 17.80 -4.02
C ASP A 201 9.63 16.28 -3.86
N VAL A 202 9.07 15.81 -2.72
CA VAL A 202 8.82 14.38 -2.50
C VAL A 202 7.71 13.87 -3.40
N GLN A 203 6.64 14.63 -3.61
CA GLN A 203 5.57 14.24 -4.52
C GLN A 203 6.09 14.10 -5.96
N VAL A 204 6.89 15.04 -6.46
CA VAL A 204 7.54 14.94 -7.77
C VAL A 204 8.43 13.69 -7.84
N LEU A 205 9.24 13.44 -6.81
CA LEU A 205 10.07 12.23 -6.72
C LEU A 205 9.23 10.94 -6.74
N MET A 206 8.13 10.88 -5.99
CA MET A 206 7.27 9.69 -5.90
C MET A 206 6.50 9.45 -7.20
N MET A 207 5.95 10.49 -7.84
CA MET A 207 5.29 10.38 -9.15
C MET A 207 6.26 9.93 -10.25
N GLU A 208 7.53 10.36 -10.21
CA GLU A 208 8.54 9.85 -11.14
C GLU A 208 9.04 8.46 -10.79
N LEU A 209 9.08 8.10 -9.50
CA LEU A 209 9.36 6.74 -9.05
C LEU A 209 8.29 5.78 -9.58
N GLU A 210 6.99 6.14 -9.51
CA GLU A 210 5.89 5.43 -10.19
C GLU A 210 6.02 5.49 -11.73
N GLY A 211 6.36 6.64 -12.31
CA GLY A 211 6.54 6.78 -13.76
C GLY A 211 7.74 6.01 -14.34
N ASN A 212 8.72 5.68 -13.50
CA ASN A 212 9.93 4.98 -13.93
C ASN A 212 9.61 3.51 -14.20
N THR A 213 9.55 3.15 -15.48
CA THR A 213 9.31 1.77 -15.93
C THR A 213 10.26 0.76 -15.30
N THR A 214 11.46 1.17 -14.92
CA THR A 214 12.47 0.34 -14.25
C THR A 214 12.09 0.06 -12.79
N PHE A 215 11.51 1.03 -12.09
CA PHE A 215 10.97 0.85 -10.74
C PHE A 215 9.70 -0.01 -10.76
N ASN A 216 8.73 0.30 -11.64
CA ASN A 216 7.52 -0.52 -11.80
C ASN A 216 7.83 -1.98 -12.17
N ARG A 217 8.86 -2.22 -12.99
CA ARG A 217 9.30 -3.58 -13.29
C ARG A 217 10.02 -4.24 -12.11
N ALA A 218 10.75 -3.49 -11.27
CA ALA A 218 11.31 -3.99 -10.03
C ALA A 218 10.21 -4.36 -9.01
N LEU A 219 9.14 -3.57 -8.93
CA LEU A 219 7.91 -3.92 -8.21
C LEU A 219 7.30 -5.24 -8.73
N SER A 220 7.29 -5.47 -10.05
CA SER A 220 6.75 -6.73 -10.63
C SER A 220 7.64 -7.98 -10.47
N LYS A 221 8.78 -7.92 -9.76
CA LYS A 221 9.78 -8.99 -9.76
C LYS A 221 9.81 -9.81 -8.47
N TYR A 222 9.08 -10.92 -8.49
CA TYR A 222 8.75 -11.77 -7.34
C TYR A 222 9.81 -12.80 -6.93
N SER A 223 11.11 -12.46 -7.03
CA SER A 223 12.21 -13.41 -6.79
C SER A 223 13.21 -12.91 -5.74
N GLY A 224 13.33 -13.64 -4.62
CA GLY A 224 14.23 -13.33 -3.51
C GLY A 224 13.49 -13.23 -2.17
N THR A 225 14.23 -13.32 -1.06
CA THR A 225 13.71 -13.19 0.32
C THR A 225 14.62 -12.24 1.11
N PRO A 226 14.17 -11.05 1.53
CA PRO A 226 12.90 -10.42 1.15
C PRO A 226 12.83 -10.14 -0.36
N SER A 227 11.62 -10.00 -0.90
CA SER A 227 11.44 -9.68 -2.31
C SER A 227 11.68 -8.17 -2.58
N PRO A 228 12.13 -7.80 -3.81
CA PRO A 228 12.19 -6.40 -4.24
C PRO A 228 10.90 -5.61 -4.01
N PHE A 229 9.75 -6.30 -4.15
CA PHE A 229 8.44 -5.72 -3.91
C PHE A 229 8.20 -5.38 -2.42
N GLU A 230 8.46 -6.33 -1.51
CA GLU A 230 8.33 -6.12 -0.06
C GLU A 230 9.17 -4.95 0.42
N GLN A 231 10.41 -4.82 -0.08
CA GLN A 231 11.31 -3.73 0.28
C GLN A 231 10.78 -2.37 -0.19
N ASN A 232 10.23 -2.29 -1.41
CA ASN A 232 9.61 -1.07 -1.94
C ASN A 232 8.33 -0.69 -1.18
N VAL A 233 7.47 -1.66 -0.84
CA VAL A 233 6.28 -1.41 -0.02
C VAL A 233 6.68 -0.96 1.39
N THR A 234 7.73 -1.56 1.97
CA THR A 234 8.29 -1.14 3.26
C THR A 234 8.81 0.30 3.19
N PHE A 235 9.51 0.68 2.12
CA PHE A 235 9.95 2.05 1.89
C PHE A 235 8.77 3.03 1.83
N LEU A 236 7.72 2.72 1.07
CA LEU A 236 6.53 3.59 0.97
C LEU A 236 5.78 3.71 2.31
N PHE A 237 5.70 2.64 3.11
CA PHE A 237 5.19 2.74 4.49
C PHE A 237 6.05 3.66 5.36
N ARG A 238 7.39 3.57 5.28
CA ARG A 238 8.28 4.48 6.02
C ARG A 238 8.12 5.94 5.61
N ILE A 239 7.83 6.23 4.34
CA ILE A 239 7.49 7.59 3.87
C ILE A 239 6.12 8.04 4.42
N ALA A 240 5.13 7.14 4.47
CA ALA A 240 3.83 7.43 5.09
C ALA A 240 3.96 7.80 6.58
N GLU A 241 4.84 7.11 7.30
CA GLU A 241 5.12 7.32 8.73
C GLU A 241 5.72 8.71 9.04
N ILE A 242 6.27 9.44 8.06
CA ILE A 242 6.76 10.82 8.25
C ILE A 242 5.59 11.78 8.58
N GLY A 243 4.41 11.56 8.00
CA GLY A 243 3.20 12.33 8.32
C GLY A 243 2.21 12.48 7.16
N LYS A 244 1.03 13.05 7.47
CA LYS A 244 -0.11 13.14 6.53
C LYS A 244 0.21 13.78 5.15
N PRO A 245 1.05 14.82 5.02
CA PRO A 245 1.41 15.36 3.71
C PRO A 245 2.22 14.37 2.86
N TYR A 246 3.11 13.60 3.49
CA TYR A 246 3.91 12.56 2.82
C TYR A 246 3.05 11.36 2.43
N LEU A 247 2.07 10.99 3.27
CA LEU A 247 1.02 10.05 2.89
C LEU A 247 0.25 10.53 1.64
N HIS A 248 -0.13 11.81 1.57
CA HIS A 248 -0.77 12.35 0.36
C HIS A 248 0.14 12.27 -0.88
N ALA A 249 1.44 12.53 -0.73
CA ALA A 249 2.41 12.44 -1.82
C ALA A 249 2.54 11.01 -2.39
N ILE A 250 2.58 9.97 -1.55
CA ILE A 250 2.62 8.57 -2.01
C ILE A 250 1.27 8.06 -2.52
N LEU A 251 0.15 8.57 -2.00
CA LEU A 251 -1.20 8.27 -2.51
C LEU A 251 -1.41 8.84 -3.92
N ASN A 252 -0.87 10.06 -4.18
CA ASN A 252 -0.80 10.65 -5.52
C ASN A 252 0.01 9.77 -6.49
N ALA A 253 1.09 9.15 -6.01
CA ALA A 253 1.95 8.21 -6.74
C ALA A 253 1.46 6.74 -6.69
N GLY A 254 0.14 6.54 -6.66
CA GLY A 254 -0.47 5.24 -6.89
C GLY A 254 -0.29 4.19 -5.78
N PHE A 255 0.15 4.54 -4.56
CA PHE A 255 0.46 3.55 -3.51
C PHE A 255 -0.68 2.56 -3.20
N LEU A 256 -1.95 2.98 -3.26
CA LEU A 256 -3.08 2.05 -3.08
C LEU A 256 -3.18 0.98 -4.18
N ASN A 257 -2.75 1.28 -5.41
CA ASN A 257 -2.66 0.28 -6.49
C ASN A 257 -1.58 -0.77 -6.16
N ILE A 258 -0.45 -0.33 -5.60
CA ILE A 258 0.64 -1.21 -5.18
C ILE A 258 0.16 -2.11 -4.03
N LEU A 259 -0.57 -1.56 -3.05
CA LEU A 259 -1.18 -2.34 -1.97
C LEU A 259 -2.26 -3.33 -2.48
N GLN A 260 -3.01 -2.97 -3.52
CA GLN A 260 -3.97 -3.89 -4.15
C GLN A 260 -3.25 -5.07 -4.81
N ILE A 261 -2.21 -4.80 -5.62
CA ILE A 261 -1.36 -5.85 -6.22
C ILE A 261 -0.74 -6.73 -5.13
N ALA A 262 -0.29 -6.13 -4.02
CA ALA A 262 0.25 -6.87 -2.88
C ALA A 262 -0.75 -7.86 -2.30
N GLN A 263 -1.99 -7.40 -2.13
CA GLN A 263 -3.09 -8.20 -1.61
C GLN A 263 -3.48 -9.31 -2.60
N GLU A 264 -3.72 -8.98 -3.87
CA GLU A 264 -4.05 -9.94 -4.94
C GLU A 264 -3.03 -11.09 -5.03
N GLN A 265 -1.73 -10.77 -5.02
CA GLN A 265 -0.63 -11.73 -5.07
C GLN A 265 -0.27 -12.37 -3.71
N GLN A 266 -0.99 -12.03 -2.64
CA GLN A 266 -0.81 -12.54 -1.28
C GLN A 266 0.58 -12.30 -0.66
N PHE A 267 1.27 -11.20 -1.02
CA PHE A 267 2.57 -10.89 -0.43
C PHE A 267 2.47 -10.60 1.07
N PRO A 268 3.51 -10.94 1.85
CA PRO A 268 3.56 -10.66 3.28
C PRO A 268 3.65 -9.15 3.49
N LEU A 269 2.55 -8.56 3.97
CA LEU A 269 2.50 -7.18 4.44
C LEU A 269 2.49 -7.16 5.96
N GLU A 270 3.07 -6.12 6.55
CA GLU A 270 2.81 -5.80 7.95
C GLU A 270 1.37 -5.29 8.08
N ASP A 271 0.44 -6.18 8.46
CA ASP A 271 -0.99 -5.89 8.61
C ASP A 271 -1.25 -4.56 9.36
N ASN A 272 -0.49 -4.28 10.43
CA ASN A 272 -0.59 -3.03 11.18
C ASN A 272 -0.35 -1.78 10.32
N LYS A 273 0.72 -1.77 9.51
CA LYS A 273 1.05 -0.63 8.61
C LYS A 273 0.05 -0.52 7.47
N PHE A 274 -0.33 -1.65 6.87
CA PHE A 274 -1.36 -1.72 5.83
C PHE A 274 -2.68 -1.13 6.31
N PHE A 275 -3.21 -1.62 7.43
CA PHE A 275 -4.48 -1.12 7.97
C PHE A 275 -4.36 0.32 8.48
N THR A 276 -3.22 0.76 9.01
CA THR A 276 -3.02 2.18 9.39
C THR A 276 -3.19 3.11 8.19
N VAL A 277 -2.56 2.80 7.05
CA VAL A 277 -2.71 3.59 5.82
C VAL A 277 -4.15 3.55 5.29
N VAL A 278 -4.77 2.37 5.23
CA VAL A 278 -6.16 2.20 4.79
C VAL A 278 -7.13 2.97 5.69
N PHE A 279 -6.95 2.93 7.00
CA PHE A 279 -7.80 3.62 7.97
C PHE A 279 -7.62 5.14 7.99
N GLU A 280 -6.40 5.67 7.83
CA GLU A 280 -6.18 7.12 7.70
C GLU A 280 -6.88 7.70 6.45
N VAL A 281 -6.99 6.91 5.36
CA VAL A 281 -7.78 7.27 4.17
C VAL A 281 -9.29 7.14 4.40
N LEU A 282 -9.73 6.18 5.21
CA LEU A 282 -11.16 5.89 5.42
C LEU A 282 -11.82 6.75 6.50
N LYS A 283 -11.07 7.19 7.53
CA LYS A 283 -11.53 8.07 8.64
C LYS A 283 -11.79 9.52 8.19
N ALA A 284 -12.09 9.71 6.92
CA ALA A 284 -11.94 10.96 6.20
C ALA A 284 -13.25 11.75 6.07
N ASN A 285 -13.38 12.75 6.94
CA ASN A 285 -13.88 14.08 6.55
C ASN A 285 -12.82 14.90 5.77
N SER A 286 -11.61 14.36 5.61
CA SER A 286 -10.40 15.01 5.09
C SER A 286 -10.34 15.15 3.56
N ASP A 287 -9.24 15.75 3.09
CA ASP A 287 -8.90 15.98 1.68
C ASP A 287 -8.66 14.68 0.88
N LEU A 288 -8.50 13.53 1.56
CA LEU A 288 -8.22 12.21 0.94
C LEU A 288 -9.46 11.51 0.35
N LYS A 289 -10.60 12.21 0.20
CA LYS A 289 -11.87 11.64 -0.29
C LYS A 289 -11.75 10.94 -1.66
N THR A 290 -10.86 11.40 -2.53
CA THR A 290 -10.54 10.78 -3.83
C THR A 290 -10.02 9.33 -3.70
N TYR A 291 -9.35 9.00 -2.59
CA TYR A 291 -8.76 7.70 -2.32
C TYR A 291 -9.70 6.74 -1.55
N ARG A 292 -10.74 7.27 -0.92
CA ARG A 292 -11.69 6.51 -0.05
C ARG A 292 -12.29 5.30 -0.76
N SER A 293 -12.59 5.41 -2.05
CA SER A 293 -13.14 4.32 -2.85
C SER A 293 -12.19 3.11 -2.93
N LYS A 294 -10.90 3.34 -3.26
CA LYS A 294 -9.88 2.28 -3.35
C LYS A 294 -9.49 1.73 -1.99
N ALA A 295 -9.37 2.58 -0.96
CA ALA A 295 -9.09 2.12 0.39
C ALA A 295 -10.22 1.22 0.94
N LEU A 296 -11.47 1.49 0.57
CA LEU A 296 -12.62 0.64 0.90
C LEU A 296 -12.53 -0.73 0.20
N ASP A 297 -12.07 -0.77 -1.06
CA ASP A 297 -11.87 -2.04 -1.78
C ASP A 297 -10.81 -2.93 -1.09
N LEU A 298 -9.66 -2.36 -0.70
CA LEU A 298 -8.62 -3.04 0.07
C LEU A 298 -9.13 -3.60 1.41
N LEU A 299 -9.95 -2.79 2.11
CA LEU A 299 -10.57 -3.19 3.37
C LEU A 299 -11.58 -4.33 3.18
N VAL A 300 -12.47 -4.20 2.20
CA VAL A 300 -13.47 -5.22 1.84
C VAL A 300 -12.78 -6.54 1.49
N GLU A 301 -11.79 -6.52 0.59
CA GLU A 301 -11.04 -7.72 0.19
C GLU A 301 -10.32 -8.38 1.38
N SER A 302 -9.89 -7.60 2.39
CA SER A 302 -9.33 -8.13 3.64
C SER A 302 -10.38 -8.85 4.49
N ILE A 303 -11.61 -8.33 4.52
CA ILE A 303 -12.76 -8.93 5.20
C ILE A 303 -13.19 -10.21 4.50
N LEU A 304 -13.23 -10.25 3.17
CA LEU A 304 -13.60 -11.45 2.39
C LEU A 304 -12.59 -12.59 2.65
N ARG A 305 -11.31 -12.25 2.71
CA ARG A 305 -10.21 -13.18 3.11
C ARG A 305 -10.14 -13.47 4.62
N ARG A 306 -11.12 -12.98 5.40
CA ARG A 306 -11.26 -13.18 6.85
C ARG A 306 -10.06 -12.70 7.69
N LYS A 307 -9.21 -11.82 7.16
CA LYS A 307 -8.07 -11.18 7.87
C LYS A 307 -8.55 -10.05 8.79
N THR A 308 -9.42 -10.38 9.74
CA THR A 308 -10.19 -9.36 10.51
C THR A 308 -9.57 -8.94 11.84
N THR A 309 -8.54 -9.63 12.35
CA THR A 309 -8.05 -9.43 13.73
C THR A 309 -7.54 -8.00 13.98
N HIS A 310 -6.63 -7.51 13.13
CA HIS A 310 -6.11 -6.15 13.25
C HIS A 310 -7.19 -5.10 12.95
N ILE A 311 -8.04 -5.34 11.94
CA ILE A 311 -9.20 -4.49 11.60
C ILE A 311 -10.06 -4.22 12.84
N LEU A 312 -10.49 -5.28 13.53
CA LEU A 312 -11.33 -5.17 14.73
C LEU A 312 -10.63 -4.45 15.88
N SER A 313 -9.33 -4.70 16.08
CA SER A 313 -8.54 -4.02 17.14
C SER A 313 -8.39 -2.51 16.95
N THR A 314 -8.46 -2.04 15.70
CA THR A 314 -8.44 -0.60 15.36
C THR A 314 -9.84 0.00 15.44
N LEU A 315 -10.85 -0.68 14.89
CA LEU A 315 -12.25 -0.24 14.94
C LEU A 315 -12.80 -0.16 16.37
N ALA A 316 -12.33 -1.01 17.29
CA ALA A 316 -12.67 -0.92 18.72
C ALA A 316 -12.31 0.43 19.40
N LYS A 317 -11.55 1.30 18.72
CA LYS A 317 -11.13 2.63 19.20
C LYS A 317 -11.80 3.77 18.42
N TRP A 318 -12.75 3.47 17.53
CA TRP A 318 -13.45 4.45 16.72
C TRP A 318 -14.72 4.95 17.40
N GLU A 319 -15.13 6.17 17.08
CA GLU A 319 -16.40 6.72 17.56
C GLU A 319 -17.60 6.06 16.86
N ILE A 320 -18.77 6.14 17.50
CA ILE A 320 -19.99 5.46 17.03
C ILE A 320 -20.36 5.83 15.58
N GLN A 321 -20.14 7.09 15.19
CA GLN A 321 -20.48 7.60 13.86
C GLN A 321 -19.48 7.12 12.81
N ASP A 322 -18.18 7.15 13.10
CA ASP A 322 -17.14 6.62 12.22
C ASP A 322 -17.35 5.12 11.97
N LEU A 323 -17.78 4.37 13.00
CA LEU A 323 -18.16 2.96 12.92
C LEU A 323 -19.39 2.74 12.04
N GLU A 324 -20.47 3.48 12.28
CA GLU A 324 -21.70 3.41 11.48
C GLU A 324 -21.41 3.69 10.00
N ASP A 325 -20.71 4.79 9.70
CA ASP A 325 -20.33 5.22 8.36
C ASP A 325 -19.50 4.17 7.61
N ILE A 326 -18.52 3.52 8.27
CA ILE A 326 -17.68 2.51 7.61
C ILE A 326 -18.44 1.19 7.39
N ILE A 327 -19.32 0.79 8.31
CA ILE A 327 -20.15 -0.40 8.14
C ILE A 327 -21.15 -0.19 7.00
N VAL A 328 -21.81 0.97 6.91
CA VAL A 328 -22.69 1.33 5.78
C VAL A 328 -21.91 1.30 4.46
N ALA A 329 -20.68 1.82 4.43
CA ALA A 329 -19.84 1.78 3.23
C ALA A 329 -19.48 0.33 2.82
N ILE A 330 -19.15 -0.53 3.78
CA ILE A 330 -18.88 -1.96 3.55
C ILE A 330 -20.14 -2.67 3.02
N PHE A 331 -21.31 -2.47 3.62
CA PHE A 331 -22.56 -3.07 3.14
C PHE A 331 -22.95 -2.57 1.74
N ARG A 332 -22.75 -1.27 1.42
CA ARG A 332 -22.98 -0.75 0.06
C ARG A 332 -22.03 -1.34 -1.00
N ARG A 333 -20.80 -1.71 -0.61
CA ARG A 333 -19.80 -2.28 -1.54
C ARG A 333 -19.86 -3.82 -1.62
N ALA A 334 -20.26 -4.48 -0.54
CA ALA A 334 -20.11 -5.93 -0.39
C ALA A 334 -21.22 -6.65 0.39
N GLY A 335 -22.27 -5.95 0.81
CA GLY A 335 -23.48 -6.55 1.36
C GLY A 335 -24.39 -7.14 0.27
N PRO A 336 -25.59 -7.63 0.66
CA PRO A 336 -26.53 -8.26 -0.26
C PRO A 336 -27.13 -7.25 -1.25
N VAL A 337 -27.40 -7.71 -2.48
CA VAL A 337 -27.97 -6.89 -3.57
C VAL A 337 -29.35 -6.37 -3.14
N GLY A 338 -29.52 -5.05 -3.20
CA GLY A 338 -30.74 -4.35 -2.75
C GLY A 338 -30.55 -3.56 -1.45
N PHE A 339 -29.45 -3.77 -0.71
CA PHE A 339 -29.11 -2.95 0.45
C PHE A 339 -28.94 -1.47 0.10
N GLY A 340 -29.65 -0.59 0.81
CA GLY A 340 -29.51 0.86 0.69
C GLY A 340 -30.23 1.53 -0.49
N ALA A 341 -31.01 0.79 -1.28
CA ALA A 341 -32.05 1.41 -2.11
C ALA A 341 -33.12 2.02 -1.20
N GLU A 342 -33.68 3.18 -1.58
CA GLU A 342 -34.72 3.87 -0.80
C GLU A 342 -35.88 2.90 -0.47
N GLY A 343 -36.12 2.69 0.83
CA GLY A 343 -37.03 1.64 1.30
C GLY A 343 -38.53 1.97 1.13
N PRO A 344 -39.45 1.12 1.65
CA PRO A 344 -39.13 -0.11 2.38
C PRO A 344 -38.93 -1.40 1.56
N PHE A 345 -39.62 -1.81 0.49
CA PHE A 345 -40.78 -1.32 -0.28
C PHE A 345 -40.65 -0.01 -1.07
N GLY A 346 -39.47 0.29 -1.63
CA GLY A 346 -39.33 1.35 -2.63
C GLY A 346 -40.21 1.11 -3.87
N PRO A 347 -40.73 2.16 -4.55
CA PRO A 347 -41.85 2.07 -5.51
C PRO A 347 -41.50 1.39 -6.85
N LYS A 348 -40.29 0.87 -6.99
CA LYS A 348 -39.91 -0.01 -8.08
C LYS A 348 -39.15 -1.20 -7.50
N ARG A 349 -39.74 -2.39 -7.68
CA ARG A 349 -38.93 -3.54 -8.12
C ARG A 349 -38.30 -3.17 -9.47
N ASN A 350 -37.29 -2.30 -9.45
CA ASN A 350 -36.15 -2.47 -10.32
C ASN A 350 -35.41 -3.69 -9.75
N ALA A 351 -36.05 -4.85 -9.91
CA ALA A 351 -35.33 -6.09 -9.95
C ALA A 351 -34.25 -5.85 -10.99
N PHE A 352 -33.00 -5.81 -10.54
CA PHE A 352 -31.86 -6.00 -11.41
C PHE A 352 -31.94 -7.46 -11.86
N HIS A 353 -32.89 -7.71 -12.77
CA HIS A 353 -32.99 -8.92 -13.52
C HIS A 353 -31.66 -9.03 -14.25
N SER A 354 -30.80 -9.92 -13.73
CA SER A 354 -29.97 -10.74 -14.61
C SER A 354 -30.85 -11.14 -15.78
N ARG A 355 -30.33 -10.96 -17.00
CA ARG A 355 -31.09 -11.17 -18.24
C ARG A 355 -31.64 -12.61 -18.35
N ASP A 356 -31.08 -13.50 -17.53
CA ASP A 356 -31.29 -14.94 -17.47
C ASP A 356 -32.02 -15.38 -16.17
N GLY A 357 -32.51 -14.44 -15.34
CA GLY A 357 -33.27 -14.72 -14.11
C GLY A 357 -32.48 -15.25 -12.91
N ILE A 358 -31.24 -15.68 -13.11
CA ILE A 358 -30.34 -16.18 -12.06
C ILE A 358 -29.71 -15.00 -11.31
N TYR A 359 -30.07 -14.83 -10.03
CA TYR A 359 -29.34 -13.94 -9.12
C TYR A 359 -28.04 -14.63 -8.66
N TYR A 360 -26.90 -14.15 -9.13
CA TYR A 360 -25.59 -14.55 -8.57
C TYR A 360 -25.42 -13.95 -7.18
N PHE A 361 -25.96 -14.65 -6.18
CA PHE A 361 -25.75 -14.36 -4.77
C PHE A 361 -24.37 -14.91 -4.36
N ASP A 362 -23.37 -14.03 -4.24
CA ASP A 362 -22.05 -14.39 -3.72
C ASP A 362 -22.13 -14.68 -2.22
N GLN A 363 -22.45 -15.94 -1.90
CA GLN A 363 -22.71 -16.40 -0.55
C GLN A 363 -21.46 -16.26 0.32
N GLU A 364 -20.27 -16.55 -0.18
CA GLU A 364 -19.03 -16.44 0.60
C GLU A 364 -18.71 -15.00 0.98
N LYS A 365 -18.93 -14.06 0.05
CA LYS A 365 -18.76 -12.63 0.27
C LYS A 365 -19.74 -12.12 1.32
N ILE A 366 -21.02 -12.44 1.19
CA ILE A 366 -22.07 -12.00 2.12
C ILE A 366 -21.86 -12.63 3.51
N VAL A 367 -21.56 -13.93 3.59
CA VAL A 367 -21.21 -14.60 4.87
C VAL A 367 -20.03 -13.91 5.54
N SER A 368 -18.99 -13.55 4.79
CA SER A 368 -17.79 -12.92 5.36
C SER A 368 -18.06 -11.50 5.88
N VAL A 369 -18.84 -10.70 5.14
CA VAL A 369 -19.26 -9.35 5.55
C VAL A 369 -20.19 -9.39 6.77
N MET A 370 -21.19 -10.27 6.79
CA MET A 370 -22.13 -10.40 7.92
C MET A 370 -21.44 -10.95 9.18
N THR A 371 -20.54 -11.93 9.02
CA THR A 371 -19.69 -12.42 10.12
C THR A 371 -18.80 -11.31 10.67
N PHE A 372 -18.28 -10.42 9.82
CA PHE A 372 -17.46 -9.30 10.25
C PHE A 372 -18.27 -8.23 10.99
N ALA A 373 -19.46 -7.86 10.50
CA ALA A 373 -20.36 -6.94 11.20
C ALA A 373 -20.79 -7.50 12.57
N GLY A 374 -21.08 -8.80 12.66
CA GLY A 374 -21.35 -9.47 13.95
C GLY A 374 -20.15 -9.47 14.91
N LYS A 375 -18.92 -9.60 14.39
CA LYS A 375 -17.71 -9.43 15.21
C LYS A 375 -17.55 -7.99 15.70
N ILE A 376 -17.91 -6.97 14.92
CA ILE A 376 -17.93 -5.57 15.39
C ILE A 376 -18.96 -5.38 16.49
N ALA A 377 -20.17 -5.94 16.33
CA ALA A 377 -21.26 -5.83 17.31
C ALA A 377 -20.91 -6.41 18.71
N ARG A 378 -19.87 -7.25 18.80
CA ARG A 378 -19.34 -7.79 20.06
C ARG A 378 -18.23 -6.94 20.72
N LEU A 379 -17.76 -5.86 20.09
CA LEU A 379 -16.66 -5.04 20.62
C LEU A 379 -17.11 -4.16 21.80
N SER A 380 -18.29 -3.53 21.71
CA SER A 380 -18.91 -2.76 22.77
C SER A 380 -20.41 -2.56 22.48
N GLU A 381 -21.18 -2.00 23.43
CA GLU A 381 -22.58 -1.64 23.21
C GLU A 381 -22.71 -0.56 22.13
N GLU A 382 -21.79 0.41 22.09
CA GLU A 382 -21.72 1.45 21.06
C GLU A 382 -21.50 0.84 19.67
N ALA A 383 -20.59 -0.14 19.56
CA ALA A 383 -20.34 -0.85 18.31
C ALA A 383 -21.56 -1.70 17.88
N PHE A 384 -22.31 -2.28 18.82
CA PHE A 384 -23.58 -2.94 18.54
C PHE A 384 -24.60 -1.93 17.96
N GLN A 385 -24.78 -0.78 18.60
CA GLN A 385 -25.67 0.29 18.12
C GLN A 385 -25.29 0.77 16.71
N ALA A 386 -24.00 0.96 16.44
CA ALA A 386 -23.50 1.33 15.10
C ALA A 386 -23.84 0.26 14.04
N VAL A 387 -23.68 -1.03 14.36
CA VAL A 387 -24.04 -2.14 13.46
C VAL A 387 -25.55 -2.21 13.19
N ILE A 388 -26.38 -1.93 14.20
CA ILE A 388 -27.85 -1.84 14.03
C ILE A 388 -28.24 -0.67 13.14
N ARG A 389 -27.72 0.54 13.41
CA ARG A 389 -28.01 1.76 12.63
C ARG A 389 -27.51 1.67 11.19
N ALA A 390 -26.38 1.00 10.99
CA ALA A 390 -25.85 0.68 9.67
C ALA A 390 -26.71 -0.31 8.87
N GLY A 391 -27.84 -0.80 9.41
CA GLY A 391 -28.83 -1.56 8.66
C GLY A 391 -28.56 -3.06 8.57
N ILE A 392 -27.88 -3.66 9.56
CA ILE A 392 -27.65 -5.12 9.52
C ILE A 392 -28.96 -5.93 9.47
N LEU A 393 -30.04 -5.44 10.09
CA LEU A 393 -31.36 -6.09 10.03
C LEU A 393 -31.97 -6.00 8.61
N ASP A 394 -31.78 -4.88 7.91
CA ASP A 394 -32.17 -4.74 6.50
C ASP A 394 -31.37 -5.71 5.62
N ALA A 395 -30.07 -5.86 5.87
CA ALA A 395 -29.24 -6.85 5.17
C ALA A 395 -29.73 -8.30 5.44
N LEU A 396 -30.04 -8.66 6.69
CA LEU A 396 -30.62 -9.97 7.02
C LEU A 396 -31.98 -10.20 6.36
N LEU A 397 -32.84 -9.17 6.30
CA LEU A 397 -34.17 -9.25 5.67
C LEU A 397 -34.05 -9.47 4.16
N VAL A 398 -33.09 -8.81 3.49
CA VAL A 398 -32.77 -9.06 2.08
C VAL A 398 -32.29 -10.49 1.87
N ILE A 399 -31.46 -11.04 2.76
CA ILE A 399 -31.01 -12.45 2.67
C ILE A 399 -32.22 -13.40 2.79
N GLN A 400 -33.10 -13.19 3.77
CA GLN A 400 -34.32 -13.99 3.92
C GLN A 400 -35.28 -13.87 2.72
N SER A 401 -35.41 -12.69 2.11
CA SER A 401 -36.27 -12.50 0.93
C SER A 401 -35.78 -13.22 -0.32
N HIS A 402 -34.52 -13.68 -0.33
CA HIS A 402 -33.95 -14.56 -1.35
C HIS A 402 -34.04 -16.05 -0.93
N ASP A 403 -34.88 -16.37 0.05
CA ASP A 403 -35.15 -17.72 0.54
C ASP A 403 -33.94 -18.40 1.25
N LEU A 404 -32.92 -17.62 1.59
CA LEU A 404 -31.68 -18.10 2.22
C LEU A 404 -31.75 -18.10 3.75
N SER A 405 -31.13 -19.11 4.35
CA SER A 405 -31.01 -19.20 5.81
C SER A 405 -30.03 -18.17 6.36
N VAL A 406 -30.49 -17.40 7.35
CA VAL A 406 -29.69 -16.46 8.13
C VAL A 406 -29.14 -17.10 9.43
N HIS A 407 -29.54 -18.33 9.77
CA HIS A 407 -29.14 -19.03 11.00
C HIS A 407 -27.62 -19.02 11.20
N GLY A 408 -26.85 -19.48 10.22
CA GLY A 408 -25.38 -19.57 10.32
C GLY A 408 -24.68 -18.21 10.40
N LEU A 409 -25.39 -17.12 10.11
CA LEU A 409 -24.89 -15.75 10.25
C LEU A 409 -25.16 -15.21 11.66
N ASP A 410 -26.37 -15.40 12.19
CA ASP A 410 -26.76 -14.82 13.48
C ASP A 410 -26.47 -15.70 14.70
N GLU A 411 -26.40 -17.03 14.59
CA GLU A 411 -26.26 -17.95 15.75
C GLU A 411 -25.14 -17.55 16.73
N ASN A 412 -24.02 -17.09 16.19
CA ASN A 412 -22.90 -16.65 17.01
C ASN A 412 -23.19 -15.30 17.70
N PHE A 413 -23.82 -14.36 17.02
CA PHE A 413 -23.89 -12.95 17.45
C PHE A 413 -25.22 -12.59 18.15
N ASN A 414 -26.30 -13.30 17.83
CA ASN A 414 -27.63 -13.19 18.44
C ASN A 414 -28.24 -11.79 18.34
N ILE A 415 -27.97 -11.10 17.24
CA ILE A 415 -28.33 -9.71 17.00
C ILE A 415 -29.86 -9.56 16.96
N ILE A 416 -30.55 -10.53 16.36
CA ILE A 416 -32.02 -10.57 16.30
C ILE A 416 -32.60 -10.62 17.72
N LEU A 417 -32.08 -11.52 18.56
CA LEU A 417 -32.58 -11.73 19.92
C LEU A 417 -32.22 -10.56 20.84
N GLU A 418 -31.01 -9.99 20.73
CA GLU A 418 -30.57 -8.84 21.54
C GLU A 418 -31.37 -7.57 21.22
N VAL A 419 -31.77 -7.33 19.95
CA VAL A 419 -32.69 -6.24 19.58
C VAL A 419 -34.10 -6.45 20.17
N LEU A 420 -34.53 -7.71 20.31
CA LEU A 420 -35.83 -8.07 20.85
C LEU A 420 -35.89 -8.11 22.38
N ARG A 421 -34.74 -8.11 23.09
CA ARG A 421 -34.72 -7.94 24.56
C ARG A 421 -35.50 -6.67 24.95
N PRO A 422 -36.26 -6.65 26.06
CA PRO A 422 -37.07 -5.49 26.44
C PRO A 422 -36.22 -4.24 26.74
N GLY A 423 -36.24 -3.26 25.83
CA GLY A 423 -35.53 -1.99 26.03
C GLY A 423 -35.23 -1.23 24.74
N SER A 424 -34.63 -0.06 24.94
CA SER A 424 -33.77 0.81 24.08
C SER A 424 -33.97 0.95 22.55
N TYR A 425 -34.50 -0.02 21.82
CA TYR A 425 -34.66 0.06 20.36
C TYR A 425 -36.04 0.57 19.93
N ALA A 426 -36.06 1.43 18.92
CA ALA A 426 -37.30 1.96 18.34
C ALA A 426 -38.18 0.84 17.74
N ASN A 427 -39.50 1.02 17.82
CA ASN A 427 -40.49 0.02 17.36
C ASN A 427 -40.27 -0.47 15.92
N LYS A 428 -39.74 0.38 15.01
CA LYS A 428 -39.38 -0.02 13.64
C LYS A 428 -38.28 -1.09 13.62
N VAL A 429 -37.20 -0.86 14.38
CA VAL A 429 -36.04 -1.77 14.47
C VAL A 429 -36.44 -3.07 15.16
N ARG A 430 -37.23 -2.99 16.23
CA ARG A 430 -37.83 -4.16 16.88
C ARG A 430 -38.71 -4.97 15.93
N LYS A 431 -39.55 -4.31 15.12
CA LYS A 431 -40.37 -5.01 14.12
C LYS A 431 -39.51 -5.76 13.11
N GLN A 432 -38.45 -5.14 12.57
CA GLN A 432 -37.53 -5.82 11.64
C GLN A 432 -36.90 -7.07 12.26
N ALA A 433 -36.47 -7.01 13.52
CA ALA A 433 -35.98 -8.19 14.24
C ALA A 433 -37.07 -9.25 14.48
N LEU A 434 -38.32 -8.83 14.73
CA LEU A 434 -39.46 -9.74 14.91
C LEU A 434 -39.83 -10.44 13.58
N ASP A 435 -39.85 -9.71 12.47
CA ASP A 435 -40.09 -10.25 11.12
C ASP A 435 -39.03 -11.32 10.79
N LEU A 436 -37.74 -11.04 11.08
CA LEU A 436 -36.63 -11.99 10.94
C LEU A 436 -36.82 -13.26 11.79
N LEU A 437 -37.24 -13.08 13.05
CA LEU A 437 -37.46 -14.16 14.02
C LEU A 437 -38.63 -15.07 13.61
N VAL A 438 -39.76 -14.49 13.19
CA VAL A 438 -40.95 -15.22 12.74
C VAL A 438 -40.60 -16.10 11.53
N PHE A 439 -39.83 -15.58 10.56
CA PHE A 439 -39.38 -16.36 9.41
C PHE A 439 -38.52 -17.58 9.82
N GLN A 440 -37.57 -17.40 10.73
CA GLN A 440 -36.72 -18.48 11.26
C GLN A 440 -37.55 -19.54 12.01
N VAL A 441 -38.58 -19.12 12.76
CA VAL A 441 -39.52 -20.03 13.43
C VAL A 441 -40.34 -20.83 12.41
N CYS A 442 -40.88 -20.18 11.37
CA CYS A 442 -41.68 -20.84 10.34
C CYS A 442 -40.86 -21.87 9.54
N ARG A 443 -39.56 -21.63 9.35
CA ARG A 443 -38.63 -22.60 8.75
C ARG A 443 -38.19 -23.74 9.66
N GLY A 444 -38.61 -23.75 10.94
CA GLY A 444 -38.18 -24.74 11.92
C GLY A 444 -36.74 -24.55 12.41
N GLU A 445 -36.09 -23.43 12.10
CA GLU A 445 -34.72 -23.12 12.51
C GLU A 445 -34.64 -22.75 14.01
N ALA A 446 -35.77 -22.61 14.71
CA ALA A 446 -35.87 -22.14 16.09
C ALA A 446 -34.95 -22.80 17.14
N ARG A 447 -34.39 -23.99 16.87
CA ARG A 447 -33.59 -24.79 17.80
C ARG A 447 -32.37 -24.06 18.38
N TYR A 448 -31.65 -23.24 17.61
CA TYR A 448 -30.49 -22.52 18.13
C TYR A 448 -30.91 -21.37 19.06
N MET A 449 -32.02 -20.68 18.75
CA MET A 449 -32.51 -19.54 19.53
C MET A 449 -32.93 -19.93 20.94
N LEU A 450 -33.50 -21.14 21.11
CA LEU A 450 -33.85 -21.71 22.42
C LEU A 450 -32.66 -21.74 23.39
N LYS A 451 -31.41 -21.88 22.92
CA LYS A 451 -30.20 -21.89 23.76
C LYS A 451 -29.83 -20.52 24.35
N ILE A 452 -30.28 -19.44 23.71
CA ILE A 452 -30.10 -18.06 24.19
C ILE A 452 -31.32 -17.65 25.01
N MET A 453 -32.51 -17.92 24.49
CA MET A 453 -33.79 -17.63 25.16
C MET A 453 -33.91 -18.36 26.50
N SER A 454 -33.32 -19.55 26.68
CA SER A 454 -33.29 -20.24 27.99
C SER A 454 -32.54 -19.51 29.09
N LYS A 455 -31.76 -18.47 28.74
CA LYS A 455 -31.06 -17.59 29.70
C LYS A 455 -31.86 -16.33 30.05
N TRP A 456 -32.98 -16.09 29.36
CA TRP A 456 -33.84 -14.94 29.59
C TRP A 456 -34.80 -15.21 30.75
N SER A 457 -35.22 -14.14 31.40
CA SER A 457 -36.26 -14.19 32.42
C SER A 457 -37.63 -14.52 31.84
N ILE A 458 -38.53 -15.04 32.68
CA ILE A 458 -39.89 -15.44 32.29
C ILE A 458 -40.68 -14.25 31.71
N SER A 459 -40.44 -13.02 32.18
CA SER A 459 -41.08 -11.81 31.65
C SER A 459 -40.60 -11.44 30.25
N GLU A 460 -39.29 -11.54 29.98
CA GLU A 460 -38.72 -11.34 28.64
C GLU A 460 -39.27 -12.39 27.65
N LEU A 461 -39.31 -13.66 28.07
CA LEU A 461 -39.85 -14.77 27.29
C LEU A 461 -41.34 -14.57 26.99
N ASN A 462 -42.17 -14.32 28.00
CA ASN A 462 -43.61 -14.11 27.80
C ASN A 462 -43.88 -12.93 26.85
N ARG A 463 -43.09 -11.86 26.94
CA ARG A 463 -43.23 -10.71 26.04
C ARG A 463 -42.88 -11.07 24.60
N VAL A 464 -41.75 -11.73 24.35
CA VAL A 464 -41.36 -12.10 22.98
C VAL A 464 -42.26 -13.19 22.40
N ILE A 465 -42.73 -14.14 23.21
CA ILE A 465 -43.76 -15.10 22.79
C ILE A 465 -45.04 -14.38 22.38
N TRP A 466 -45.50 -13.37 23.15
CA TRP A 466 -46.67 -12.57 22.79
C TRP A 466 -46.44 -11.73 21.52
N GLU A 467 -45.28 -11.07 21.38
CA GLU A 467 -44.91 -10.32 20.18
C GLU A 467 -44.90 -11.25 18.95
N ILE A 468 -44.33 -12.46 19.04
CA ILE A 468 -44.37 -13.49 17.99
C ILE A 468 -45.80 -13.94 17.68
N SER A 469 -46.59 -14.33 18.70
CA SER A 469 -47.97 -14.79 18.53
C SER A 469 -48.87 -13.74 17.88
N SER A 470 -48.58 -12.45 18.08
CA SER A 470 -49.31 -11.34 17.45
C SER A 470 -49.05 -11.18 15.95
N GLN A 471 -47.98 -11.78 15.40
CA GLN A 471 -47.70 -11.77 13.96
C GLN A 471 -48.39 -12.92 13.20
N PHE A 472 -48.80 -13.99 13.89
CA PHE A 472 -49.54 -15.08 13.25
C PHE A 472 -51.02 -14.69 13.09
N PRO A 473 -51.66 -15.04 11.95
CA PRO A 473 -53.11 -14.90 11.84
C PRO A 473 -53.80 -15.72 12.93
N HIS A 474 -54.93 -15.23 13.45
CA HIS A 474 -55.72 -15.96 14.45
C HIS A 474 -55.96 -17.41 14.00
N MET A 475 -55.82 -18.37 14.93
CA MET A 475 -55.96 -19.82 14.71
C MET A 475 -57.28 -20.26 14.06
N SER A 476 -58.27 -19.37 13.98
CA SER A 476 -59.53 -19.56 13.25
C SER A 476 -59.44 -19.34 11.73
N ASN A 477 -58.36 -18.75 11.20
CA ASN A 477 -58.18 -18.49 9.78
C ASN A 477 -57.25 -19.55 9.14
N HIS A 478 -57.77 -20.77 9.02
CA HIS A 478 -57.06 -21.96 8.51
C HIS A 478 -56.33 -21.72 7.19
N ARG A 479 -56.94 -20.96 6.27
CA ARG A 479 -56.41 -20.68 4.92
C ARG A 479 -55.15 -19.80 4.96
N ALA A 480 -55.15 -18.78 5.83
CA ALA A 480 -53.99 -17.93 6.02
C ALA A 480 -52.83 -18.65 6.74
N LEU A 481 -53.12 -19.69 7.54
CA LEU A 481 -52.10 -20.57 8.10
C LEU A 481 -51.55 -21.55 7.05
N GLU A 482 -52.41 -22.11 6.21
CA GLU A 482 -51.99 -22.94 5.07
C GLU A 482 -51.05 -22.15 4.14
N ASP A 483 -51.41 -20.93 3.74
CA ASP A 483 -50.56 -20.07 2.90
C ASP A 483 -49.20 -19.74 3.55
N LEU A 484 -49.14 -19.62 4.88
CA LEU A 484 -47.94 -19.26 5.65
C LEU A 484 -47.00 -20.46 5.91
N PHE A 485 -47.55 -21.69 5.90
CA PHE A 485 -46.81 -22.94 6.09
C PHE A 485 -46.68 -23.78 4.80
N THR A 486 -47.32 -23.41 3.69
CA THR A 486 -46.99 -23.96 2.37
C THR A 486 -45.53 -23.69 2.10
N ARG A 487 -44.74 -24.77 1.98
CA ARG A 487 -43.40 -24.69 1.41
C ARG A 487 -43.51 -24.01 0.04
N PRO A 488 -42.55 -23.14 -0.34
CA PRO A 488 -42.37 -22.80 -1.74
C PRO A 488 -42.38 -24.09 -2.55
N GLN A 489 -43.16 -24.16 -3.63
CA GLN A 489 -43.04 -25.26 -4.57
C GLN A 489 -41.58 -25.34 -5.01
N GLU A 490 -41.03 -26.55 -5.13
CA GLU A 490 -39.66 -26.77 -5.59
C GLU A 490 -39.53 -26.29 -7.04
N THR A 491 -39.31 -24.99 -7.23
CA THR A 491 -38.98 -24.39 -8.52
C THR A 491 -37.56 -24.78 -8.88
N GLN A 492 -37.47 -25.98 -9.45
CA GLN A 492 -36.37 -26.54 -10.22
C GLN A 492 -35.05 -26.72 -9.46
N THR A 493 -34.70 -27.99 -9.29
CA THR A 493 -33.33 -28.44 -9.01
C THR A 493 -32.34 -27.83 -10.01
N LEU A 494 -31.32 -27.17 -9.47
CA LEU A 494 -30.02 -26.91 -10.10
C LEU A 494 -28.92 -27.47 -9.19
#